data_AF-A0A968NTE9-F1
#
_entry.id   AF-A0A968NTE9-F1
#
_cell.length_a   1.000
_cell.length_b   1.000
_cell.length_c   1.000
_cell.angle_alpha   90.00
_cell.angle_beta   90.00
_cell.angle_gamma   90.00
#
_symmetry.space_group_name_H-M   'P 1'
#
loop_
_entity.id
_entity.type
_entity.pdbx_description
1 polymer ?
#
loop_
_entity_poly.entity_id
_entity_poly.type
_entity_poly.pdbx_seq_one_letter_code
_entity_poly.pdbx_strand_id
1 'polypeptide(L)'
;MWVFCCGMFRSASTLQFQITSQLVQESGTGIQVGWIDAKRFAEVRSSYPDAGYKVIKVHLCPAAIQAEFRAGNALGIYIHRDIRDAYASMMKQRQKSFDFLWNEGFLDTCLESTKPGRNCPMF
;
A
#
# COMPACT_ATOMS: atom_id res chain seq x y z
N MET A 1 0.96 16.93 -1.13
CA MET A 1 1.58 15.81 -0.38
C MET A 1 0.95 14.49 -0.76
N TRP A 2 1.75 13.44 -0.95
CA TRP A 2 1.28 12.09 -1.24
C TRP A 2 1.02 11.30 0.04
N VAL A 3 -0.03 10.49 0.06
CA VAL A 3 -0.34 9.58 1.16
C VAL A 3 -0.34 8.17 0.60
N PHE A 4 0.70 7.40 0.91
CA PHE A 4 0.88 6.03 0.45
C PHE A 4 0.32 5.06 1.49
N CYS A 5 -0.84 4.46 1.18
CA CYS A 5 -1.39 3.34 1.92
C CYS A 5 -0.67 2.06 1.49
N CYS A 6 0.22 1.60 2.35
CA CYS A 6 1.04 0.42 2.17
C CYS A 6 0.66 -0.68 3.16
N GLY A 7 1.03 -1.90 2.84
CA GLY A 7 0.80 -2.99 3.77
C GLY A 7 1.12 -4.35 3.19
N MET A 8 1.26 -5.30 4.10
CA MET A 8 1.38 -6.71 3.80
C MET A 8 0.21 -7.18 2.93
N PHE A 9 0.44 -8.16 2.05
CA PHE A 9 -0.70 -8.77 1.35
C PHE A 9 -1.70 -9.36 2.36
N ARG A 10 -3.00 -9.11 2.10
CA ARG A 10 -4.13 -9.59 2.91
C ARG A 10 -4.20 -9.03 4.35
N SER A 11 -3.57 -7.88 4.62
CA SER A 11 -3.63 -7.20 5.92
C SER A 11 -4.73 -6.13 6.06
N ALA A 12 -5.81 -6.23 5.29
CA ALA A 12 -6.86 -5.20 5.24
C ALA A 12 -6.41 -3.82 4.69
N SER A 13 -5.35 -3.79 3.86
CA SER A 13 -4.88 -2.59 3.14
C SER A 13 -5.97 -1.89 2.29
N THR A 14 -7.03 -2.60 1.88
CA THR A 14 -8.17 -1.97 1.19
C THR A 14 -9.03 -1.16 2.16
N LEU A 15 -9.30 -1.68 3.36
CA LEU A 15 -10.04 -0.95 4.39
C LEU A 15 -9.25 0.28 4.85
N GLN A 16 -7.95 0.11 5.10
CA GLN A 16 -7.04 1.22 5.41
C GLN A 16 -7.14 2.32 4.35
N PHE A 17 -6.98 1.96 3.07
CA PHE A 17 -7.07 2.91 1.96
C PHE A 17 -8.41 3.64 1.90
N GLN A 18 -9.52 2.94 2.11
CA GLN A 18 -10.86 3.53 2.11
C GLN A 18 -11.03 4.53 3.26
N ILE A 19 -10.62 4.16 4.48
CA ILE A 19 -10.68 5.05 5.65
C ILE A 19 -9.84 6.31 5.40
N THR A 20 -8.58 6.15 4.97
CA THR A 20 -7.70 7.29 4.68
C THR A 20 -8.27 8.19 3.60
N SER A 21 -8.79 7.61 2.52
CA SER A 21 -9.39 8.36 1.41
C SER A 21 -10.61 9.15 1.87
N GLN A 22 -11.48 8.53 2.66
CA GLN A 22 -12.67 9.17 3.21
C GLN A 22 -12.31 10.36 4.11
N LEU A 23 -11.36 10.20 5.04
CA LEU A 23 -10.91 11.29 5.92
C LEU A 23 -10.36 12.50 5.14
N VAL A 24 -9.55 12.25 4.11
CA VAL A 24 -8.98 13.31 3.27
C VAL A 24 -10.06 14.03 2.45
N GLN A 25 -11.04 13.28 1.93
CA GLN A 25 -12.13 13.84 1.15
C GLN A 25 -13.11 14.64 2.01
N GLU A 26 -13.55 14.08 3.15
CA GLU A 26 -14.51 14.72 4.05
C GLU A 26 -13.95 15.99 4.70
N SER A 27 -12.63 16.05 4.92
CA SER A 27 -11.97 17.28 5.40
C SER A 27 -11.78 18.34 4.32
N GLY A 28 -12.06 18.04 3.05
CA GLY A 28 -11.82 18.95 1.92
C GLY A 28 -10.33 19.24 1.66
N THR A 29 -9.43 18.41 2.19
CA THR A 29 -7.97 18.66 2.14
C THR A 29 -7.26 17.89 1.03
N GLY A 30 -7.96 17.06 0.27
CA GLY A 30 -7.36 16.32 -0.83
C GLY A 30 -8.30 15.37 -1.55
N ILE A 31 -7.71 14.41 -2.28
CA ILE A 31 -8.41 13.50 -3.17
C ILE A 31 -7.94 12.05 -3.02
N GLN A 32 -8.81 11.14 -3.42
CA GLN A 32 -8.46 9.74 -3.66
C GLN A 32 -7.94 9.57 -5.10
N VAL A 33 -6.73 9.04 -5.26
CA VAL A 33 -6.20 8.67 -6.58
C VAL A 33 -6.63 7.26 -6.98
N GLY A 34 -6.54 6.31 -6.04
CA GLY A 34 -6.94 4.92 -6.29
C GLY A 34 -5.86 3.89 -5.94
N TRP A 35 -6.04 2.69 -6.49
CA TRP A 35 -5.02 1.64 -6.49
C TRP A 35 -4.27 1.66 -7.82
N ILE A 36 -2.94 1.72 -7.76
CA ILE A 36 -2.09 1.66 -8.94
C ILE A 36 -1.04 0.55 -8.80
N ASP A 37 -0.47 0.15 -9.93
CA ASP A 37 0.84 -0.48 -9.91
C ASP A 37 1.88 0.56 -9.50
N ALA A 38 2.61 0.30 -8.41
CA ALA A 38 3.65 1.18 -7.89
C ALA A 38 4.70 1.54 -8.95
N LYS A 39 5.00 0.63 -9.89
CA LYS A 39 5.98 0.86 -10.97
C LYS A 39 5.56 2.01 -11.89
N ARG A 40 4.25 2.28 -11.99
CA ARG A 40 3.67 3.36 -12.80
C ARG A 40 3.51 4.67 -12.03
N PHE A 41 4.01 4.74 -10.79
CA PHE A 41 3.84 5.94 -9.97
C PHE A 41 4.41 7.20 -10.64
N ALA A 42 5.50 7.11 -11.40
CA ALA A 42 6.06 8.26 -12.11
C ALA A 42 5.08 8.86 -13.14
N GLU A 43 4.35 8.00 -13.87
CA GLU A 43 3.30 8.43 -14.81
C GLU A 43 2.17 9.12 -14.03
N VAL A 44 1.65 8.44 -13.01
CA VAL A 44 0.54 8.93 -12.17
C VAL A 44 0.89 10.26 -11.51
N ARG A 45 2.12 10.42 -11.00
CA ARG A 45 2.62 11.63 -10.36
C ARG A 45 2.48 12.86 -11.23
N SER A 46 2.66 12.72 -12.55
CA SER A 46 2.56 13.82 -13.52
C SER A 46 1.12 14.26 -13.77
N SER A 47 0.14 13.39 -13.54
CA SER A 47 -1.29 13.68 -13.75
C SER A 47 -1.95 14.46 -12.61
N TYR A 48 -1.26 14.68 -11.47
CA TYR A 48 -1.84 15.32 -10.29
C TYR A 48 -1.04 16.55 -9.82
N PRO A 49 -1.70 17.72 -9.64
CA PRO A 49 -1.05 18.97 -9.23
C PRO A 49 -0.59 18.91 -7.78
N ASP A 50 0.45 19.64 -7.37
CA ASP A 50 1.08 19.49 -6.04
C ASP A 50 0.20 19.83 -4.82
N ALA A 51 -0.92 20.51 -5.03
CA ALA A 51 -1.86 20.91 -4.00
C ALA A 51 -2.60 19.72 -3.34
N GLY A 52 -2.86 19.87 -2.04
CA GLY A 52 -3.66 18.93 -1.24
C GLY A 52 -3.00 17.56 -1.00
N TYR A 53 -3.73 16.70 -0.31
CA TYR A 53 -3.37 15.30 -0.13
C TYR A 53 -3.82 14.45 -1.33
N LYS A 54 -2.99 13.48 -1.73
CA LYS A 54 -3.33 12.47 -2.74
C LYS A 54 -3.16 11.09 -2.15
N VAL A 55 -4.27 10.39 -1.93
CA VAL A 55 -4.26 9.06 -1.30
C VAL A 55 -4.15 7.99 -2.36
N ILE A 56 -3.15 7.12 -2.21
CA ILE A 56 -2.88 6.03 -3.15
C ILE A 56 -2.54 4.75 -2.42
N LYS A 57 -3.05 3.62 -2.93
CA LYS A 57 -2.71 2.29 -2.41
C LYS A 57 -1.61 1.66 -3.25
N VAL A 58 -0.53 1.20 -2.60
CA VAL A 58 0.59 0.49 -3.23
C VAL A 58 1.17 -0.57 -2.29
N HIS A 59 1.65 -1.69 -2.84
CA HIS A 59 2.31 -2.75 -2.05
C HIS A 59 3.84 -2.73 -2.15
N LEU A 60 4.40 -1.83 -2.97
CA LEU A 60 5.85 -1.71 -3.21
C LEU A 60 6.25 -0.22 -3.17
N CYS A 61 7.53 0.04 -2.88
CA CYS A 61 8.09 1.39 -2.83
C CYS A 61 9.28 1.55 -3.82
N PRO A 62 9.01 1.72 -5.12
CA PRO A 62 10.05 1.99 -6.11
C PRO A 62 10.70 3.37 -5.89
N ALA A 63 11.82 3.62 -6.56
CA ALA A 63 12.63 4.81 -6.40
C ALA A 63 11.85 6.13 -6.53
N ALA A 64 10.85 6.19 -7.41
CA ALA A 64 9.98 7.36 -7.59
C ALA A 64 9.14 7.66 -6.33
N ILE A 65 8.60 6.64 -5.65
CA ILE A 65 7.88 6.83 -4.39
C ILE A 65 8.87 7.25 -3.30
N GLN A 66 10.02 6.59 -3.21
CA GLN A 66 11.06 6.96 -2.23
C GLN A 66 11.55 8.39 -2.40
N ALA A 67 11.56 8.93 -3.62
CA ALA A 67 11.93 10.31 -3.88
C ALA A 67 10.96 11.30 -3.23
N GLU A 68 9.65 11.01 -3.23
CA GLU A 68 8.65 11.83 -2.56
C GLU A 68 8.84 11.82 -1.03
N PHE A 69 9.20 10.68 -0.45
CA PHE A 69 9.55 10.59 0.99
C PHE A 69 10.80 11.40 1.32
N ARG A 70 11.87 11.27 0.53
CA ARG A 70 13.10 12.05 0.73
C ARG A 70 12.87 13.55 0.58
N ALA A 71 11.92 13.95 -0.26
CA ALA A 71 11.54 15.35 -0.45
C ALA A 71 10.61 15.89 0.65
N GLY A 72 10.21 15.08 1.64
CA GLY A 72 9.23 15.48 2.64
C GLY A 72 7.82 15.70 2.08
N ASN A 73 7.54 15.21 0.86
CA ASN A 73 6.26 15.35 0.17
C ASN A 73 5.42 14.06 0.24
N ALA A 74 5.72 13.16 1.17
CA ALA A 74 5.00 11.91 1.35
C ALA A 74 4.76 11.54 2.82
N LEU A 75 3.60 10.93 3.07
CA LEU A 75 3.23 10.23 4.29
C LEU A 75 3.00 8.76 3.97
N GLY A 76 3.50 7.86 4.80
CA GLY A 76 3.33 6.42 4.67
C GLY A 76 2.42 5.89 5.76
N ILE A 77 1.30 5.25 5.39
CA ILE A 77 0.44 4.55 6.34
C ILE A 77 0.61 3.06 6.08
N TYR A 78 1.11 2.34 7.07
CA TYR A 78 1.42 0.91 6.91
C TYR A 78 0.50 0.03 7.76
N ILE A 79 0.07 -1.11 7.21
CA ILE A 79 -0.72 -2.11 7.94
C ILE A 79 -0.19 -3.52 7.74
N HIS A 80 -0.03 -4.24 8.84
CA HIS A 80 0.28 -5.67 8.87
C HIS A 80 -0.83 -6.45 9.57
N ARG A 81 -0.78 -7.77 9.43
CA ARG A 81 -1.72 -8.71 10.08
C ARG A 81 -0.94 -9.94 10.50
N ASP A 82 -1.44 -10.67 11.50
CA ASP A 82 -0.90 -11.99 11.82
C ASP A 82 -0.86 -12.87 10.57
N ILE A 83 0.25 -13.59 10.37
CA ILE A 83 0.50 -14.34 9.14
C ILE A 83 -0.50 -15.48 8.96
N ARG A 84 -0.96 -16.12 10.04
CA ARG A 84 -1.93 -17.23 10.00
C ARG A 84 -3.26 -16.74 9.46
N ASP A 85 -3.65 -15.55 9.91
CA ASP A 85 -4.84 -14.83 9.47
C ASP A 85 -4.75 -14.37 8.00
N ALA A 86 -3.57 -13.93 7.56
CA ALA A 86 -3.32 -13.59 6.17
C ALA A 86 -3.44 -14.82 5.26
N TYR A 87 -2.93 -15.97 5.69
CA TYR A 87 -3.12 -17.26 5.01
C TYR A 87 -4.60 -17.63 4.95
N ALA A 88 -5.32 -17.63 6.06
CA ALA A 88 -6.76 -17.93 6.08
C ALA A 88 -7.54 -17.00 5.13
N SER A 89 -7.20 -15.72 5.09
CA SER A 89 -7.80 -14.75 4.16
C SER A 89 -7.47 -15.06 2.69
N MET A 90 -6.23 -15.43 2.39
CA MET A 90 -5.78 -15.78 1.04
C MET A 90 -6.40 -17.09 0.55
N MET A 91 -6.48 -18.10 1.42
CA MET A 91 -7.15 -19.37 1.14
C MET A 91 -8.60 -19.14 0.73
N LYS A 92 -9.33 -18.30 1.50
CA LYS A 92 -10.70 -17.91 1.17
C LYS A 92 -10.80 -17.11 -0.12
N GLN A 93 -9.88 -16.17 -0.37
CA GLN A 93 -9.89 -15.34 -1.59
C GLN A 93 -9.62 -16.17 -2.86
N ARG A 94 -8.59 -17.02 -2.85
CA ARG A 94 -8.17 -17.81 -4.02
C ARG A 94 -8.86 -19.16 -4.12
N GLN A 95 -9.62 -19.56 -3.10
CA GLN A 95 -10.20 -20.90 -2.96
C GLN A 95 -9.12 -22.00 -3.08
N LYS A 96 -8.04 -21.84 -2.32
CA LYS A 96 -6.87 -22.74 -2.31
C LYS A 96 -6.55 -23.24 -0.91
N SER A 97 -5.90 -24.39 -0.80
CA SER A 97 -5.42 -24.95 0.46
C SER A 97 -4.19 -24.19 0.98
N PHE A 98 -3.85 -24.42 2.25
CA PHE A 98 -2.62 -23.92 2.85
C PHE A 98 -1.39 -24.41 2.07
N ASP A 99 -1.29 -25.73 1.81
CA ASP A 99 -0.14 -26.33 1.12
C ASP A 99 0.10 -25.73 -0.26
N PHE A 100 -0.98 -25.43 -1.00
CA PHE A 100 -0.87 -24.77 -2.29
C PHE A 100 -0.23 -23.37 -2.15
N LEU A 101 -0.70 -22.56 -1.21
CA LEU A 101 -0.17 -21.21 -0.99
C LEU A 101 1.24 -21.22 -0.40
N TRP A 102 1.55 -22.20 0.44
CA TRP A 102 2.89 -22.43 0.97
C TRP A 102 3.88 -22.69 -0.17
N ASN A 103 3.54 -23.60 -1.07
CA ASN A 103 4.39 -23.97 -2.21
C ASN A 103 4.53 -22.84 -3.25
N GLU A 104 3.58 -21.91 -3.33
CA GLU A 104 3.70 -20.71 -4.18
C GLU A 104 4.48 -19.54 -3.53
N GLY A 105 5.06 -19.72 -2.34
CA GLY A 105 5.86 -18.67 -1.71
C GLY A 105 5.01 -17.49 -1.20
N PHE A 106 3.77 -17.73 -0.78
CA PHE A 106 2.92 -16.67 -0.23
C PHE A 106 3.54 -16.04 1.03
N LEU A 107 4.23 -16.83 1.86
CA LEU A 107 4.95 -16.32 3.03
C LEU A 107 5.99 -15.27 2.62
N ASP A 108 6.80 -15.56 1.61
CA ASP A 108 7.82 -14.63 1.12
C ASP A 108 7.19 -13.34 0.62
N THR A 109 6.07 -13.42 -0.10
CA THR A 109 5.32 -12.24 -0.55
C THR A 109 4.87 -11.37 0.64
N CYS A 110 4.41 -11.99 1.74
CA CYS A 110 4.06 -11.28 2.98
C CYS A 110 5.28 -10.69 3.70
N LEU A 111 6.39 -11.41 3.75
CA LEU A 111 7.61 -10.93 4.40
C LEU A 111 8.30 -9.82 3.61
N GLU A 112 8.33 -9.91 2.28
CA GLU A 112 8.88 -8.86 1.42
C GLU A 112 8.10 -7.55 1.53
N SER A 113 6.78 -7.64 1.63
CA SER A 113 5.91 -6.48 1.83
C SER A 113 6.02 -5.87 3.24
N THR A 114 6.74 -6.49 4.18
CA THR A 114 7.00 -5.98 5.55
C THR A 114 8.45 -5.56 5.82
N LYS A 115 9.40 -5.88 4.93
CA LYS A 115 10.82 -5.54 5.12
C LYS A 115 11.08 -4.02 5.15
N PRO A 116 11.73 -3.47 6.20
CA PRO A 116 12.20 -2.09 6.24
C PRO A 116 13.15 -1.78 5.06
N GLY A 117 13.06 -0.58 4.48
CA GLY A 117 13.96 -0.12 3.40
C GLY A 117 13.57 -0.58 1.98
N ARG A 118 12.73 -1.61 1.82
CA ARG A 118 12.02 -1.90 0.55
C ARG A 118 10.60 -1.34 0.50
N ASN A 119 10.03 -1.04 1.66
CA ASN A 119 8.69 -0.48 1.81
C ASN A 119 8.75 1.02 2.10
N CYS A 120 7.63 1.71 1.90
CA CYS A 120 7.51 3.15 2.16
C CYS A 120 7.98 3.46 3.59
N PRO A 121 8.86 4.46 3.80
CA PRO A 121 9.26 4.92 5.12
C PRO A 121 8.04 5.09 6.02
N MET A 122 8.06 4.43 7.18
CA MET A 122 7.06 4.64 8.23
C MET A 122 7.53 5.85 9.06
N PHE A 123 6.67 6.86 9.17
CA PHE A 123 6.80 7.95 10.12
C PHE A 123 5.52 8.02 10.94
#